data_AF-A0A0Q9IL71-F1
#
_entry.id   AF-A0A0Q9IL71-F1
#
_cell.length_a   1.000
_cell.length_b   1.000
_cell.length_c   1.000
_cell.angle_alpha   90.00
_cell.angle_beta   90.00
_cell.angle_gamma   90.00
#
_symmetry.space_group_name_H-M   'P 1'
#
loop_
_entity.id
_entity.type
_entity.pdbx_description
1 polymer ?
#
loop_
_entity_poly.entity_id
_entity_poly.type
_entity_poly.pdbx_seq_one_letter_code
_entity_poly.pdbx_strand_id
1 'polypeptide(L)' 'MYQVKAFVRSSKAINRAASASEALRLLREMQSRSGVTYWGAFKNGVLVSQSELESSIRKEKGLNS' A
#
# COMPACT_ATOMS: atom_id res chain seq x y z
N MET A 1 9.22 6.18 -0.36
CA MET A 1 8.61 5.48 -1.51
C MET A 1 7.89 4.24 -0.99
N TYR A 2 6.65 4.01 -1.44
CA TYR A 2 5.81 2.89 -1.00
C TYR A 2 5.70 1.81 -2.09
N GLN A 3 5.46 0.57 -1.69
CA GLN A 3 5.23 -0.58 -2.58
C GLN A 3 4.06 -1.41 -2.07
N VAL A 4 3.05 -1.64 -2.88
CA VAL A 4 1.98 -2.59 -2.59
C VAL A 4 2.26 -3.87 -3.35
N LYS A 5 2.42 -4.97 -2.62
CA LYS A 5 2.63 -6.30 -3.19
C LYS A 5 1.36 -7.11 -3.00
N ALA A 6 0.97 -7.85 -4.03
CA ALA A 6 -0.12 -8.79 -3.98
C ALA A 6 0.29 -10.10 -4.68
N PHE A 7 -0.12 -11.23 -4.12
CA PHE A 7 0.01 -12.55 -4.74
C PHE A 7 -1.35 -12.99 -5.25
N VAL A 8 -1.41 -13.26 -6.55
CA VAL A 8 -2.60 -13.76 -7.24
C VAL A 8 -2.23 -15.14 -7.78
N ARG A 9 -2.57 -16.20 -7.03
CA ARG A 9 -2.40 -17.64 -7.30
C ARG A 9 -1.07 -18.08 -7.96
N SER A 10 -0.78 -17.67 -9.18
CA SER A 10 0.43 -17.96 -9.97
C SER A 10 1.32 -16.74 -10.24
N SER A 11 0.95 -15.54 -9.79
CA SER A 11 1.65 -14.29 -10.13
C SER A 11 1.78 -13.35 -8.94
N LYS A 12 2.82 -12.52 -8.99
CA LYS A 12 3.09 -11.46 -8.01
C LYS A 12 2.90 -10.11 -8.69
N ALA A 13 1.96 -9.32 -8.19
CA ALA A 13 1.81 -7.93 -8.56
C ALA A 13 2.62 -7.05 -7.60
N ILE A 14 3.36 -6.07 -8.14
CA ILE A 14 4.08 -5.07 -7.35
C ILE A 14 3.73 -3.71 -7.92
N ASN A 15 2.98 -2.91 -7.17
CA ASN A 15 2.64 -1.54 -7.51
C ASN A 15 3.48 -0.59 -6.66
N ARG A 16 4.09 0.40 -7.29
CA ARG A 16 4.85 1.45 -6.60
C ARG A 16 3.94 2.66 -6.39
N ALA A 17 4.04 3.29 -5.22
CA ALA A 17 3.29 4.49 -4.89
C ALA A 17 4.24 5.58 -4.39
N ALA A 18 3.99 6.81 -4.83
CA ALA A 18 4.80 7.97 -4.44
C ALA A 18 4.41 8.47 -3.03
N SER A 19 3.15 8.31 -2.64
CA SER A 19 2.59 8.78 -1.37
C SER A 19 1.90 7.67 -0.57
N ALA A 20 1.65 7.94 0.72
CA ALA A 20 0.90 7.03 1.57
C ALA A 20 -0.57 6.90 1.12
N SER A 21 -1.15 7.96 0.56
CA SER A 21 -2.53 7.97 0.05
C SER A 21 -2.70 7.07 -1.15
N GLU A 22 -1.76 7.10 -2.10
CA GLU A 22 -1.76 6.19 -3.24
C GLU A 22 -1.52 4.74 -2.81
N ALA A 23 -0.59 4.51 -1.88
CA ALA A 23 -0.34 3.18 -1.34
C ALA A 23 -1.59 2.59 -0.67
N LEU A 24 -2.35 3.41 0.09
CA LEU A 24 -3.60 2.99 0.70
C LEU A 24 -4.68 2.67 -0.35
N ARG A 25 -4.79 3.48 -1.42
CA ARG A 25 -5.72 3.21 -2.52
C ARG A 25 -5.41 1.88 -3.20
N LEU A 26 -4.16 1.66 -3.58
CA LEU A 26 -3.69 0.42 -4.20
C LEU A 26 -3.88 -0.79 -3.29
N LEU A 27 -3.65 -0.64 -1.98
CA LEU A 27 -3.88 -1.71 -1.02
C LEU A 27 -5.36 -2.14 -1.00
N ARG A 28 -6.29 -1.17 -0.98
CA ARG A 28 -7.73 -1.43 -1.03
C ARG A 28 -8.17 -2.05 -2.35
N GLU A 29 -7.62 -1.59 -3.47
CA GLU A 29 -7.86 -2.19 -4.79
C GLU A 29 -7.40 -3.66 -4.84
N MET A 30 -6.26 -3.99 -4.21
CA MET A 30 -5.80 -5.38 -4.15
C MET A 30 -6.63 -6.23 -3.19
N GLN A 31 -7.11 -5.66 -2.08
CA GLN A 31 -8.02 -6.34 -1.15
C GLN A 31 -9.35 -6.71 -1.79
N SER A 32 -9.89 -5.86 -2.67
CA SER A 32 -11.17 -6.11 -3.35
C SER A 32 -11.05 -7.00 -4.58
N ARG A 33 -9.83 -7.31 -5.02
CA ARG A 33 -9.58 -8.05 -6.26
C ARG A 33 -9.67 -9.55 -6.04
N SER A 34 -10.65 -10.17 -6.71
CA SER A 34 -10.84 -11.62 -6.71
C SER A 34 -9.58 -12.37 -7.15
N GLY A 35 -9.23 -13.43 -6.42
CA GLY A 35 -8.06 -14.27 -6.70
C GLY A 35 -6.76 -13.81 -6.06
N VAL A 36 -6.74 -12.65 -5.39
CA VAL A 36 -5.63 -12.28 -4.50
C VAL A 36 -5.70 -13.15 -3.24
N THR A 37 -4.60 -13.83 -2.93
CA THR A 37 -4.48 -14.67 -1.72
C THR A 37 -3.71 -13.97 -0.61
N TYR A 38 -2.75 -13.12 -0.97
CA TYR A 38 -1.98 -12.31 -0.03
C TYR A 38 -1.76 -10.91 -0.57
N TRP A 39 -1.79 -9.92 0.30
CA TRP A 39 -1.49 -8.52 -0.02
C TRP A 39 -0.75 -7.86 1.14
N GLY A 40 0.05 -6.84 0.84
CA GLY A 40 0.73 -6.06 1.86
C GLY A 40 1.31 -4.77 1.27
N ALA A 41 1.30 -3.71 2.08
CA ALA A 41 1.96 -2.46 1.76
C ALA A 41 3.33 -2.42 2.45
N PHE A 42 4.33 -1.89 1.75
CA PHE A 42 5.70 -1.79 2.22
C PHE A 42 6.20 -0.36 2.06
N LYS A 43 6.91 0.15 3.06
CA LYS A 43 7.62 1.44 3.00
C LYS A 43 9.11 1.16 3.14
N ASN A 44 9.89 1.49 2.11
CA ASN A 44 11.34 1.22 2.09
C ASN A 44 11.69 -0.25 2.44
N GLY A 45 10.86 -1.21 2.01
CA GLY A 45 11.07 -2.63 2.28
C GLY A 45 10.44 -3.17 3.58
N VAL A 46 9.98 -2.31 4.48
CA VAL A 46 9.32 -2.69 5.74
C VAL A 46 7.81 -2.82 5.52
N LEU A 47 7.21 -3.92 5.97
CA LEU A 47 5.76 -4.12 5.94
C LEU A 47 5.09 -3.08 6.84
N VAL A 48 4.09 -2.37 6.31
CA VAL A 48 3.32 -1.36 7.04
C VAL A 48 1.85 -1.73 7.07
N SER A 49 1.23 -1.49 8.22
CA SER A 49 -0.21 -1.66 8.43
C SER A 49 -1.01 -0.52 7.78
N GLN A 50 -2.32 -0.74 7.64
CA GLN A 50 -3.23 0.30 7.18
C GLN A 50 -3.23 1.52 8.11
N SER A 51 -3.19 1.33 9.43
CA SER A 51 -3.17 2.42 10.40
C SER A 51 -1.90 3.28 10.30
N GLU A 52 -0.76 2.66 9.99
CA GLU A 52 0.51 3.37 9.74
C GLU A 52 0.49 4.15 8.42
N LEU A 53 -0.17 3.62 7.38
CA LEU A 53 -0.42 4.36 6.14
C LEU A 53 -1.30 5.57 6.40
N GLU A 54 -2.41 5.40 7.13
CA GLU A 54 -3.32 6.50 7.49
C GLU A 54 -2.63 7.56 8.35
N SER A 55 -1.77 7.14 9.29
CA SER A 55 -0.93 8.09 10.04
C SER A 55 0.09 8.80 9.16
N SER A 56 0.65 8.12 8.17
CA SER A 56 1.59 8.73 7.22
C SER A 56 0.89 9.75 6.33
N ILE A 57 -0.35 9.49 5.91
CA ILE A 57 -1.18 10.45 5.15
C ILE A 57 -1.39 11.74 5.96
N ARG A 58 -1.71 11.62 7.26
CA ARG A 58 -1.88 12.80 8.14
C ARG A 58 -0.59 13.61 8.24
N LYS A 59 0.56 12.94 8.36
CA LYS A 59 1.88 13.60 8.38
C LYS A 59 2.20 14.27 7.05
N GLU A 60 1.99 13.59 5.93
CA GLU A 60 2.19 14.12 4.57
C GLU A 60 1.31 15.37 4.32
N LYS A 61 0.08 15.40 4.84
CA LYS A 61 -0.80 16.59 4.74
C LYS A 61 -0.39 17.73 5.69
N GLY A 62 0.04 17.41 6.92
CA GLY A 62 0.49 18.41 7.89
C GLY A 62 1.84 19.06 7.56
N LEU A 63 2.65 18.42 6.69
CA LEU A 63 3.89 18.99 6.15
C LEU A 63 3.67 20.02 5.04
N ASN A 64 2.44 20.13 4.51
CA ASN A 64 2.04 21.15 3.52
C ASN A 64 1.23 22.30 4.15
N SER A 65 1.31 22.48 5.48
CA SER A 65 0.62 23.54 6.24
C SER A 65 1.58 24.64 6.68
#